data_AF-A0A915LSR2-F1
#
_entry.id   AF-A0A915LSR2-F1
#
_cell.length_a   1.000
_cell.length_b   1.000
_cell.length_c   1.000
_cell.angle_alpha   90.00
_cell.angle_beta   90.00
_cell.angle_gamma   90.00
#
_symmetry.space_group_name_H-M   'P 1'
#
loop_
_entity.id
_entity.type
_entity.pdbx_description
1 polymer ?
#
loop_
_entity_poly.entity_id
_entity_poly.type
_entity_poly.pdbx_seq_one_letter_code
_entity_poly.pdbx_strand_id
1 'polypeptide(L)'
;DVGAGKGRYYAVNVPLKDGMTDQAYQQIYTPIMKKVMEVFQPGAVVLQCGADSLNGDRLGPFNLTLRGHGKCVEFMRDYNVPLMLLGGGGYTPKNVARCWTYETSLAVNIDIPDEIPFNDYFEYFAPNYRLHIDASNVPND
;
A
#
# COMPACT_ATOMS: atom_id res chain seq x y z
N ASP A 1 13.49 -17.19 3.16
CA ASP A 1 12.62 -18.35 3.44
C ASP A 1 11.77 -18.64 2.21
N VAL A 2 11.61 -19.90 1.82
CA VAL A 2 10.87 -20.36 0.61
C VAL A 2 9.79 -21.40 0.94
N GLY A 3 9.50 -21.65 2.22
CA GLY A 3 8.57 -22.70 2.65
C GLY A 3 9.19 -24.10 2.67
N ALA A 4 8.41 -25.09 3.09
CA ALA A 4 8.87 -26.47 3.30
C ALA A 4 7.86 -27.51 2.78
N GLY A 5 8.35 -28.73 2.52
CA GLY A 5 7.52 -29.84 2.03
C GLY A 5 6.76 -29.49 0.76
N LYS A 6 5.45 -29.79 0.74
CA LYS A 6 4.55 -29.42 -0.39
C LYS A 6 4.41 -27.90 -0.59
N GLY A 7 4.70 -27.10 0.44
CA GLY A 7 4.67 -25.64 0.37
C GLY A 7 5.99 -24.99 -0.05
N ARG A 8 7.02 -25.79 -0.38
CA ARG A 8 8.28 -25.26 -0.91
C ARG A 8 8.01 -24.54 -2.24
N TYR A 9 8.52 -23.32 -2.39
CA TYR A 9 8.28 -22.39 -3.49
C TYR A 9 6.90 -21.72 -3.52
N TYR A 10 6.08 -21.90 -2.47
CA TYR A 10 4.81 -21.17 -2.30
C TYR A 10 4.90 -20.02 -1.29
N ALA A 11 6.09 -19.78 -0.72
CA ALA A 11 6.37 -18.59 0.08
C ALA A 11 7.38 -17.71 -0.65
N VAL A 12 6.95 -16.50 -1.04
CA VAL A 12 7.78 -15.48 -1.66
C VAL A 12 7.99 -14.37 -0.63
N ASN A 13 9.25 -14.10 -0.29
CA ASN A 13 9.64 -13.07 0.67
C ASN A 13 10.62 -12.10 0.00
N VAL A 14 10.36 -10.81 0.10
CA VAL A 14 11.18 -9.75 -0.49
C VAL A 14 11.78 -8.92 0.63
N PRO A 15 13.04 -9.18 1.05
CA PRO A 15 13.70 -8.36 2.04
C PRO A 15 14.02 -6.99 1.43
N LEU A 16 13.62 -5.92 2.12
CA LEU A 16 13.83 -4.53 1.72
C LEU A 16 14.59 -3.78 2.81
N LYS A 17 15.30 -2.73 2.43
CA LYS A 17 15.94 -1.79 3.33
C LYS A 17 15.04 -0.58 3.59
N ASP A 18 15.46 0.24 4.54
CA ASP A 18 14.81 1.48 4.95
C ASP A 18 14.77 2.50 3.80
N GLY A 19 13.87 3.49 3.91
CA GLY A 19 13.80 4.59 2.95
C GLY A 19 13.19 4.27 1.59
N MET A 20 12.61 3.07 1.44
CA MET A 20 11.96 2.61 0.22
C MET A 20 10.97 3.63 -0.34
N THR A 21 11.20 4.07 -1.58
CA THR A 21 10.38 5.08 -2.28
C THR A 21 9.32 4.43 -3.16
N ASP A 22 8.31 5.22 -3.56
CA ASP A 22 7.25 4.77 -4.48
C ASP A 22 7.81 4.12 -5.75
N GLN A 23 8.80 4.76 -6.38
CA GLN A 23 9.38 4.29 -7.63
C GLN A 23 10.12 2.95 -7.44
N ALA A 24 10.95 2.86 -6.40
CA ALA A 24 11.71 1.65 -6.11
C ALA A 24 10.78 0.49 -5.74
N TYR A 25 9.74 0.75 -4.93
CA TYR A 25 8.76 -0.25 -4.55
C TYR A 25 8.01 -0.79 -5.77
N GLN A 26 7.56 0.07 -6.67
CA GLN A 26 6.85 -0.36 -7.89
C GLN A 26 7.72 -1.15 -8.85
N GLN A 27 9.01 -0.81 -8.97
CA GLN A 27 9.97 -1.55 -9.80
C GLN A 27 10.17 -2.99 -9.32
N ILE A 28 9.86 -3.28 -8.06
CA ILE A 28 9.96 -4.60 -7.45
C ILE A 28 8.59 -5.29 -7.41
N TYR A 29 7.56 -4.60 -6.90
CA TYR A 29 6.22 -5.15 -6.69
C TYR A 29 5.59 -5.65 -8.00
N THR A 30 5.57 -4.80 -9.02
CA THR A 30 4.90 -5.08 -10.30
C THR A 30 5.43 -6.35 -10.98
N PRO A 31 6.75 -6.50 -11.26
CA PRO A 31 7.25 -7.70 -11.93
C PRO A 31 7.09 -8.98 -11.09
N ILE A 32 7.27 -8.88 -9.76
CA ILE A 32 7.10 -10.04 -8.86
C ILE A 32 5.65 -10.50 -8.88
N MET A 33 4.71 -9.59 -8.61
CA MET A 33 3.30 -9.95 -8.55
C MET A 33 2.75 -10.37 -9.91
N LYS A 34 3.23 -9.77 -11.01
CA LYS A 34 2.94 -10.27 -12.36
C LYS A 34 3.34 -11.73 -12.53
N LYS A 35 4.54 -12.10 -12.08
CA LYS A 35 5.01 -13.49 -12.19
C LYS A 35 4.26 -14.44 -11.25
N VAL A 36 3.89 -13.98 -10.05
CA VAL A 36 3.04 -14.73 -9.12
C VAL A 36 1.69 -15.03 -9.76
N MET A 37 1.02 -14.04 -10.34
CA MET A 37 -0.28 -14.25 -11.01
C MET A 37 -0.16 -15.19 -12.21
N GLU A 38 0.92 -15.09 -13.00
CA GLU A 38 1.19 -15.96 -14.15
C GLU A 38 1.38 -17.44 -13.74
N VAL A 39 2.16 -17.68 -12.68
CA VAL A 39 2.59 -19.04 -12.29
C VAL A 39 1.63 -19.70 -11.31
N PHE A 40 1.19 -18.97 -10.29
CA PHE A 40 0.34 -19.52 -9.23
C PHE A 40 -1.14 -19.57 -9.64
N GLN A 41 -1.57 -18.70 -10.57
CA GLN A 41 -2.94 -18.63 -11.10
C GLN A 41 -4.03 -18.72 -10.01
N PRO A 42 -4.04 -17.79 -9.04
CA PRO A 42 -4.97 -17.85 -7.92
C PRO A 42 -6.42 -17.64 -8.36
N GLY A 43 -7.36 -18.36 -7.73
CA GLY A 43 -8.79 -18.13 -7.88
C GLY A 43 -9.37 -17.00 -7.00
N ALA A 44 -8.60 -16.54 -6.01
CA ALA A 44 -8.93 -15.41 -5.14
C ALA A 44 -7.65 -14.78 -4.58
N VAL A 45 -7.69 -13.49 -4.27
CA VAL A 45 -6.60 -12.72 -3.68
C VAL A 45 -7.06 -12.07 -2.37
N VAL A 46 -6.23 -12.20 -1.35
CA VAL A 46 -6.35 -11.41 -0.11
C VAL A 46 -5.16 -10.46 -0.08
N LEU A 47 -5.43 -9.15 -0.14
CA LEU A 47 -4.42 -8.11 -0.08
C LEU A 47 -4.53 -7.38 1.26
N GLN A 48 -3.48 -7.50 2.06
CA GLN A 48 -3.33 -6.78 3.32
C GLN A 48 -2.67 -5.43 3.03
N CYS A 49 -3.36 -4.34 3.37
CA CYS A 49 -2.98 -2.96 3.08
C CYS A 49 -2.44 -2.27 4.35
N GLY A 50 -1.41 -2.86 4.96
CA GLY A 50 -0.70 -2.26 6.09
C GLY A 50 -0.17 -0.86 5.75
N ALA A 51 -0.62 0.14 6.52
CA ALA A 51 -0.30 1.55 6.32
C ALA A 51 0.95 2.00 7.11
N ASP A 52 1.61 1.09 7.83
CA ASP A 52 2.90 1.33 8.48
C ASP A 52 4.08 1.42 7.49
N SER A 53 3.88 1.02 6.23
CA SER A 53 4.84 1.24 5.15
C SER A 53 4.86 2.67 4.59
N LEU A 54 3.98 3.56 5.08
CA LEU A 54 3.88 4.95 4.63
C LEU A 54 4.97 5.85 5.25
N ASN A 55 5.34 6.89 4.50
CA ASN A 55 6.19 7.97 4.99
C ASN A 55 5.59 8.62 6.25
N GLY A 56 6.46 8.86 7.23
CA GLY A 56 6.08 9.47 8.50
C GLY A 56 5.25 8.57 9.42
N ASP A 57 5.26 7.25 9.20
CA ASP A 57 4.80 6.30 10.20
C ASP A 57 5.67 6.37 11.47
N ARG A 58 5.11 6.05 12.64
CA ARG A 58 5.84 6.10 13.91
C ARG A 58 6.80 4.92 14.12
N LEU A 59 6.53 3.79 13.48
CA LEU A 59 7.29 2.55 13.64
C LEU A 59 7.93 2.09 12.32
N GLY A 60 7.29 2.36 11.19
CA GLY A 60 7.76 1.94 9.87
C GLY A 60 8.90 2.80 9.31
N PRO A 61 9.90 2.20 8.65
CA PRO A 61 11.08 2.93 8.16
C PRO A 61 11.00 3.35 6.68
N PHE A 62 9.84 3.19 6.04
CA PHE A 62 9.69 3.43 4.60
C PHE A 62 9.29 4.86 4.27
N ASN A 63 9.42 5.22 2.98
CA ASN A 63 9.14 6.54 2.46
C ASN A 63 8.06 6.49 1.35
N LEU A 64 7.07 5.62 1.52
CA LEU A 64 5.97 5.51 0.54
C LEU A 64 4.95 6.62 0.72
N THR A 65 4.44 7.16 -0.38
CA THR A 65 3.27 8.01 -0.38
C THR A 65 2.00 7.17 -0.49
N LEU A 66 0.84 7.80 -0.27
CA LEU A 66 -0.46 7.22 -0.56
C LEU A 66 -0.60 6.74 -2.02
N ARG A 67 0.00 7.47 -2.96
CA ARG A 67 -0.07 7.13 -4.39
C ARG A 67 0.77 5.90 -4.68
N GLY A 68 1.97 5.81 -4.13
CA GLY A 68 2.84 4.63 -4.26
C GLY A 68 2.21 3.39 -3.66
N HIS A 69 1.65 3.51 -2.45
CA HIS A 69 0.97 2.42 -1.76
C HIS A 69 -0.29 1.96 -2.52
N GLY A 70 -1.18 2.90 -2.87
CA GLY A 70 -2.42 2.61 -3.61
C GLY A 70 -2.21 2.01 -5.01
N LYS A 71 -1.04 2.22 -5.64
CA LYS A 71 -0.69 1.56 -6.91
C LYS A 71 -0.63 0.04 -6.79
N CYS A 72 -0.37 -0.50 -5.60
CA CYS A 72 -0.46 -1.93 -5.34
C CYS A 72 -1.91 -2.44 -5.43
N VAL A 73 -2.85 -1.69 -4.83
CA VAL A 73 -4.29 -1.99 -4.90
C VAL A 73 -4.80 -1.90 -6.32
N GLU A 74 -4.46 -0.82 -7.05
CA GLU A 74 -4.85 -0.64 -8.45
C GLU A 74 -4.34 -1.80 -9.32
N PHE A 75 -3.06 -2.16 -9.18
CA PHE A 75 -2.45 -3.26 -9.93
C PHE A 75 -3.16 -4.60 -9.69
N MET A 76 -3.50 -4.92 -8.44
CA MET A 76 -4.16 -6.19 -8.12
C MET A 76 -5.64 -6.21 -8.51
N ARG A 77 -6.34 -5.07 -8.38
CA ARG A 77 -7.74 -4.90 -8.82
C ARG A 77 -7.88 -5.20 -10.31
N ASP A 78 -6.94 -4.76 -11.14
CA ASP A 78 -7.01 -4.87 -12.59
C ASP A 78 -6.91 -6.32 -13.12
N TYR A 79 -6.53 -7.30 -12.28
CA TYR A 79 -6.58 -8.73 -12.64
C TYR A 79 -8.00 -9.31 -12.68
N ASN A 80 -9.01 -8.62 -12.12
CA ASN A 80 -10.41 -9.08 -12.09
C ASN A 80 -10.60 -10.48 -11.47
N VAL A 81 -9.76 -10.83 -10.51
CA VAL A 81 -9.90 -12.00 -9.62
C VAL A 81 -10.59 -11.54 -8.34
N PRO A 82 -11.46 -12.35 -7.69
CA PRO A 82 -12.05 -11.99 -6.40
C PRO A 82 -10.99 -11.46 -5.42
N LEU A 83 -11.13 -10.20 -5.02
CA LEU A 83 -10.15 -9.45 -4.24
C LEU A 83 -10.76 -9.02 -2.91
N MET A 84 -10.13 -9.43 -1.81
CA MET A 84 -10.43 -8.97 -0.46
C MET A 84 -9.34 -8.02 0.02
N LEU A 85 -9.71 -6.78 0.31
CA LEU A 85 -8.82 -5.78 0.90
C LEU A 85 -8.98 -5.80 2.42
N LEU A 86 -7.86 -5.87 3.14
CA LEU A 86 -7.82 -5.84 4.60
C LEU A 86 -6.93 -4.69 5.07
N GLY A 87 -7.20 -4.16 6.27
CA GLY A 87 -6.31 -3.22 6.94
C GLY A 87 -5.04 -3.89 7.48
N GLY A 88 -4.41 -3.29 8.48
CA GLY A 88 -3.13 -3.76 8.99
C GLY A 88 -2.51 -2.85 10.04
N GLY A 89 -1.18 -2.88 10.12
CA GLY A 89 -0.41 -1.89 10.87
C GLY A 89 -0.60 -0.48 10.30
N GLY A 90 -0.11 0.51 11.04
CA GLY A 90 -0.26 1.93 10.74
C GLY A 90 -0.38 2.72 12.04
N TYR A 91 0.67 3.46 12.37
CA TYR A 91 0.88 4.03 13.70
C TYR A 91 0.93 5.56 13.69
N THR A 92 0.76 6.18 12.52
CA THR A 92 0.35 7.59 12.35
C THR A 92 -1.13 7.64 11.91
N PRO A 93 -2.12 7.68 12.84
CA PRO A 93 -3.53 7.42 12.52
C PRO A 93 -4.15 8.31 11.44
N LYS A 94 -3.73 9.59 11.35
CA LYS A 94 -4.18 10.49 10.29
C LYS A 94 -3.77 10.01 8.89
N ASN A 95 -2.58 9.40 8.75
CA ASN A 95 -2.12 8.86 7.47
C ASN A 95 -2.79 7.52 7.17
N VAL A 96 -3.09 6.72 8.20
CA VAL A 96 -3.91 5.50 8.06
C VAL A 96 -5.29 5.84 7.51
N ALA A 97 -5.97 6.83 8.09
CA ALA A 97 -7.28 7.28 7.65
C ALA A 97 -7.25 7.76 6.18
N ARG A 98 -6.24 8.57 5.82
CA ARG A 98 -6.02 8.99 4.43
C ARG A 98 -5.81 7.80 3.50
N CYS A 99 -4.94 6.86 3.88
CA CYS A 99 -4.56 5.72 3.04
C CYS A 99 -5.74 4.84 2.71
N TRP A 100 -6.46 4.35 3.73
CA TRP A 100 -7.57 3.44 3.50
C TRP A 100 -8.77 4.13 2.84
N THR A 101 -8.95 5.44 3.04
CA THR A 101 -9.92 6.23 2.27
C THR A 101 -9.57 6.26 0.78
N TYR A 102 -8.31 6.53 0.45
CA TYR A 102 -7.83 6.55 -0.93
C TYR A 102 -7.88 5.16 -1.57
N GLU A 103 -7.42 4.11 -0.89
CA GLU A 103 -7.48 2.74 -1.40
C GLU A 103 -8.92 2.25 -1.60
N THR A 104 -9.86 2.69 -0.76
CA THR A 104 -11.29 2.43 -0.98
C THR A 104 -11.76 3.07 -2.28
N SER A 105 -11.35 4.31 -2.55
CA SER A 105 -11.69 5.01 -3.80
C SER A 105 -11.14 4.26 -5.03
N LEU A 106 -9.94 3.70 -4.93
CA LEU A 106 -9.36 2.84 -5.97
C LEU A 106 -10.15 1.54 -6.13
N ALA A 107 -10.56 0.90 -5.03
CA ALA A 107 -11.33 -0.34 -5.06
C ALA A 107 -12.69 -0.18 -5.75
N VAL A 108 -13.39 0.95 -5.50
CA VAL A 108 -14.67 1.26 -6.14
C VAL A 108 -14.51 2.00 -7.47
N ASN A 109 -13.28 2.26 -7.90
CA ASN A 109 -12.93 2.99 -9.12
C ASN A 109 -13.60 4.38 -9.23
N ILE A 110 -13.50 5.16 -8.15
CA ILE A 110 -14.00 6.54 -8.06
C ILE A 110 -12.85 7.46 -7.66
N ASP A 111 -12.62 8.49 -8.49
CA ASP A 111 -11.70 9.57 -8.17
C ASP A 111 -12.28 10.47 -7.07
N ILE A 112 -11.43 10.83 -6.12
CA ILE A 112 -11.78 11.74 -5.02
C ILE A 112 -10.85 12.96 -5.01
N PRO A 113 -11.35 14.14 -4.61
CA PRO A 113 -10.51 15.34 -4.53
C PRO A 113 -9.43 15.17 -3.44
N ASP A 114 -8.33 15.90 -3.60
CA ASP A 114 -7.29 15.97 -2.58
C ASP A 114 -7.72 16.80 -1.35
N GLU A 115 -8.77 17.60 -1.48
CA GLU A 115 -9.34 18.35 -0.35
C GLU A 115 -10.14 17.41 0.55
N ILE A 116 -9.75 17.34 1.82
CA ILE A 116 -10.48 16.55 2.80
C ILE A 116 -11.83 17.24 3.07
N PRO A 117 -12.97 16.54 2.95
CA PRO A 117 -14.26 17.10 3.30
C PRO A 117 -14.35 17.28 4.82
N PHE A 118 -15.18 18.23 5.25
CA PHE A 118 -15.49 18.39 6.68
C PHE A 118 -16.01 17.08 7.27
N ASN A 119 -15.51 16.73 8.45
CA ASN A 119 -15.87 15.52 9.20
C ASN A 119 -15.58 15.74 10.69
N ASP A 120 -16.06 14.84 11.55
CA ASP A 120 -15.91 14.96 13.01
C ASP A 120 -14.46 15.04 13.50
N TYR A 121 -13.50 14.59 12.68
CA TYR A 121 -12.06 14.57 12.98
C TYR A 121 -11.26 15.54 12.11
N PHE A 122 -11.91 16.53 11.47
CA PHE A 122 -11.29 17.40 10.45
C PHE A 122 -9.97 18.06 10.93
N GLU A 123 -9.94 18.52 12.18
CA GLU A 123 -8.77 19.17 12.80
C GLU A 123 -7.52 18.26 12.89
N TYR A 124 -7.69 16.93 12.84
CA TYR A 124 -6.56 15.98 12.85
C TYR A 124 -5.71 16.08 11.57
N PHE A 125 -6.27 16.64 10.49
CA PHE A 125 -5.64 16.75 9.18
C PHE A 125 -4.97 18.12 8.94
N ALA A 126 -4.99 18.99 9.95
CA ALA A 126 -4.25 20.25 9.94
C ALA A 126 -2.73 20.03 9.71
N PRO A 127 -2.02 21.04 9.18
CA PRO A 127 -2.55 22.34 8.74
C PRO A 127 -3.03 22.34 7.28
N ASN A 128 -2.80 21.27 6.53
CA ASN A 128 -2.98 21.27 5.08
C ASN A 128 -4.40 20.86 4.66
N TYR A 129 -5.08 20.03 5.45
CA TYR A 129 -6.40 19.47 5.13
C TYR A 129 -6.44 18.77 3.76
N ARG A 130 -5.30 18.17 3.38
CA ARG A 130 -5.13 17.39 2.14
C ARG A 130 -5.09 15.90 2.40
N LEU A 131 -5.55 15.12 1.43
CA LEU A 131 -5.57 13.67 1.44
C LEU A 131 -4.17 13.11 1.23
N HIS A 132 -3.47 13.57 0.20
CA HIS A 132 -2.16 13.05 -0.16
C HIS A 132 -1.05 13.57 0.77
N ILE A 133 -0.04 12.73 0.95
CA ILE A 133 1.18 13.04 1.69
C ILE A 133 2.36 13.02 0.72
N ASP A 134 3.32 13.92 0.95
CA ASP A 134 4.56 13.95 0.19
C ASP A 134 5.58 12.97 0.78
N ALA A 135 6.50 12.51 -0.06
CA ALA A 135 7.69 11.79 0.39
C ALA A 135 8.61 12.74 1.16
N SER A 136 9.40 12.19 2.09
CA SER A 136 10.45 12.92 2.80
C SER A 136 11.79 12.84 2.07
N ASN A 137 12.77 13.62 2.53
CA ASN A 137 14.15 13.59 2.01
C ASN A 137 14.99 12.43 2.59
N VAL A 138 14.35 11.40 3.16
CA VAL A 138 15.04 10.23 3.70
C VAL A 138 15.76 9.50 2.55
N PRO A 139 17.06 9.17 2.69
CA PRO A 139 17.80 8.40 1.70
C PRO A 139 17.16 7.04 1.44
N ASN A 140 17.26 6.54 0.20
CA ASN A 140 16.85 5.19 -0.16
C ASN A 140 18.10 4.28 -0.19
N ASP A 141 18.23 3.39 0.81
CA ASP A 141 19.45 2.60 1.09
C ASP A 141 19.58 1.28 0.32
#